data_AF-A0A936SUM1-F1
#
_entry.id   AF-A0A936SUM1-F1
#
_cell.length_a   1.000
_cell.length_b   1.000
_cell.length_c   1.000
_cell.angle_alpha   90.00
_cell.angle_beta   90.00
_cell.angle_gamma   90.00
#
_symmetry.space_group_name_H-M   'P 1'
#
loop_
_entity.id
_entity.type
_entity.pdbx_description
1 polymer ?
#
loop_
_entity_poly.entity_id
_entity_poly.type
_entity_poly.pdbx_seq_one_letter_code
_entity_poly.pdbx_strand_id
1 'polypeptide(L)'
;MRSKTEITYRLFLPCIAAIGLLTVVFFQESLAGDRPAAHLHEHQITIDATKLVPMSWWQIPGVTPSIWNSDPESLDAPKTSERRDLSLRPGKYKFISFTFDFPFTVGLNGTIDFSPALDQCVQGRGTQTLVVLCKRTYPHGGQPDPYYNQKPNNG
;
A
#
# COMPACT_ATOMS: atom_id res chain seq x y z
N MET A 1 51.21 -44.49 -31.99
CA MET A 1 50.91 -43.21 -32.70
C MET A 1 49.87 -43.52 -33.77
N ARG A 2 48.59 -43.20 -33.55
CA ARG A 2 47.87 -42.03 -34.14
C ARG A 2 47.94 -42.11 -35.68
N SER A 3 46.89 -42.40 -36.45
CA SER A 3 45.55 -41.80 -36.54
C SER A 3 44.73 -42.68 -37.52
N LYS A 4 43.51 -43.15 -37.21
CA LYS A 4 42.17 -42.56 -37.54
C LYS A 4 42.11 -41.89 -38.91
N THR A 5 41.11 -42.03 -39.79
CA THR A 5 39.86 -42.81 -39.93
C THR A 5 39.37 -42.41 -41.34
N GLU A 6 38.98 -43.34 -42.20
CA GLU A 6 38.37 -43.04 -43.50
C GLU A 6 36.91 -43.49 -43.55
N ILE A 7 36.18 -42.79 -44.40
CA ILE A 7 34.74 -42.58 -44.48
C ILE A 7 34.05 -43.73 -45.20
N THR A 8 32.95 -44.26 -44.66
CA THR A 8 32.03 -45.12 -45.42
C THR A 8 30.59 -44.64 -45.27
N TYR A 9 30.03 -44.25 -46.41
CA TYR A 9 28.66 -43.81 -46.62
C TYR A 9 27.71 -45.01 -46.83
N ARG A 10 26.43 -44.76 -46.49
CA ARG A 10 25.18 -45.42 -46.96
C ARG A 10 24.77 -46.72 -46.25
N LEU A 11 23.56 -46.72 -45.68
CA LEU A 11 22.37 -47.36 -46.26
C LEU A 11 21.18 -47.29 -45.27
N PHE A 12 19.97 -47.44 -45.84
CA PHE A 12 18.66 -47.77 -45.24
C PHE A 12 17.59 -46.67 -45.10
N LEU A 13 16.89 -46.44 -46.23
CA LEU A 13 15.46 -46.71 -46.51
C LEU A 13 14.43 -46.82 -45.34
N PRO A 14 13.12 -46.65 -45.63
CA PRO A 14 12.22 -45.64 -45.07
C PRO A 14 11.19 -46.21 -44.08
N CYS A 15 10.52 -45.35 -43.29
CA CYS A 15 9.25 -45.70 -42.66
C CYS A 15 8.31 -44.49 -42.60
N ILE A 16 7.24 -44.59 -43.38
CA ILE A 16 6.04 -43.78 -43.28
C ILE A 16 5.27 -44.29 -42.05
N ALA A 17 4.95 -43.44 -41.08
CA ALA A 17 3.81 -43.66 -40.19
C ALA A 17 3.36 -42.32 -39.59
N ALA A 18 2.08 -42.05 -39.74
CA ALA A 18 1.38 -40.84 -39.36
C ALA A 18 1.61 -40.44 -37.89
N ILE A 19 2.08 -39.21 -37.66
CA ILE A 19 2.04 -38.59 -36.33
C ILE A 19 0.73 -37.83 -36.25
N GLY A 20 -0.23 -38.43 -35.54
CA GLY A 20 -1.54 -37.85 -35.28
C GLY A 20 -1.43 -36.47 -34.63
N LEU A 21 -2.27 -35.56 -35.11
CA LEU A 21 -2.44 -34.21 -34.58
C LEU A 21 -3.03 -34.30 -33.15
N LEU A 22 -2.17 -34.37 -32.14
CA LEU A 22 -2.57 -34.20 -30.74
C LEU A 22 -2.86 -32.72 -30.53
N THR A 23 -4.12 -32.32 -30.70
CA THR A 23 -4.61 -31.05 -30.17
C THR A 23 -4.68 -31.19 -28.67
N VAL A 24 -3.66 -30.67 -27.97
CA VAL A 24 -3.72 -30.49 -26.53
C VAL A 24 -4.75 -29.39 -26.29
N VAL A 25 -5.98 -29.80 -25.98
CA VAL A 25 -7.00 -28.91 -25.44
C VAL A 25 -6.47 -28.47 -24.08
N PHE A 26 -5.89 -27.27 -24.02
CA PHE A 26 -5.60 -26.61 -22.76
C PHE A 26 -6.94 -26.33 -22.07
N PHE A 27 -7.43 -27.28 -21.30
CA PHE A 27 -8.43 -27.03 -20.27
C PHE A 27 -7.77 -26.09 -19.25
N GLN A 28 -7.92 -24.78 -19.46
CA GLN A 28 -7.78 -23.82 -18.38
C GLN A 28 -8.99 -24.02 -17.47
N GLU A 29 -8.88 -24.98 -16.56
CA GLU A 29 -9.69 -24.96 -15.36
C GLU A 29 -9.29 -23.71 -14.58
N SER A 30 -10.01 -22.61 -14.83
CA SER A 30 -10.13 -21.55 -13.84
C SER A 30 -10.91 -22.12 -12.68
N LEU A 31 -10.21 -22.87 -11.81
CA LEU A 31 -10.64 -23.04 -10.43
C LEU A 31 -10.86 -21.62 -9.91
N ALA A 32 -12.07 -21.33 -9.48
CA ALA A 32 -12.37 -20.16 -8.67
C ALA A 32 -11.67 -20.33 -7.31
N GLY A 33 -10.33 -20.32 -7.33
CA GLY A 33 -9.48 -20.33 -6.17
C GLY A 33 -9.56 -18.95 -5.55
N ASP A 34 -10.42 -18.85 -4.54
CA ASP A 34 -10.15 -18.21 -3.26
C ASP A 34 -9.21 -16.99 -3.31
N ARG A 35 -9.50 -16.04 -4.21
CA ARG A 35 -8.80 -14.74 -4.20
C ARG A 35 -9.19 -14.08 -2.89
N PRO A 36 -8.25 -13.80 -1.97
CA PRO A 36 -8.59 -13.14 -0.72
C PRO A 36 -9.34 -11.85 -1.05
N ALA A 37 -10.43 -11.62 -0.32
CA ALA A 37 -11.28 -10.47 -0.58
C ALA A 37 -10.42 -9.21 -0.63
N ALA A 38 -10.58 -8.38 -1.66
CA ALA A 38 -9.65 -7.28 -1.97
C ALA A 38 -9.40 -6.33 -0.79
N HIS A 39 -10.37 -6.17 0.12
CA HIS A 39 -10.26 -5.36 1.34
C HIS A 39 -9.32 -5.95 2.41
N LEU A 40 -8.90 -7.20 2.28
CA LEU A 40 -7.93 -7.86 3.15
C LEU A 40 -6.50 -7.71 2.65
N HIS A 41 -6.32 -7.27 1.40
CA HIS A 41 -4.99 -7.10 0.83
C HIS A 41 -4.30 -5.90 1.45
N GLU A 42 -3.04 -6.05 1.83
CA GLU A 42 -2.26 -4.96 2.41
C GLU A 42 -1.49 -4.21 1.33
N HIS A 43 -1.40 -2.90 1.49
CA HIS A 43 -0.67 -1.99 0.62
C HIS A 43 0.42 -1.30 1.42
N GLN A 44 1.58 -1.10 0.78
CA GLN A 44 2.64 -0.27 1.34
C GLN A 44 2.24 1.20 1.18
N ILE A 45 2.05 1.88 2.31
CA ILE A 45 1.67 3.29 2.38
C ILE A 45 2.78 4.05 3.10
N THR A 46 3.39 5.00 2.40
CA THR A 46 4.40 5.89 2.97
C THR A 46 3.74 7.07 3.66
N ILE A 47 4.07 7.30 4.93
CA ILE A 47 3.72 8.52 5.67
C ILE A 47 4.95 9.41 5.69
N ASP A 48 4.87 10.57 5.03
CA ASP A 48 5.89 11.61 5.04
C ASP A 48 5.43 12.81 5.89
N ALA A 49 5.82 12.78 7.16
CA ALA A 49 5.59 13.87 8.11
C ALA A 49 6.83 14.75 8.31
N THR A 50 7.87 14.61 7.47
CA THR A 50 9.21 15.22 7.66
C THR A 50 9.21 16.75 7.61
N LYS A 51 8.12 17.36 7.13
CA LYS A 51 7.98 18.81 6.98
C LYS A 51 7.24 19.47 8.13
N LEU A 52 6.84 18.69 9.14
CA LEU A 52 6.20 19.22 10.33
C LEU A 52 7.19 19.97 11.21
N VAL A 53 6.83 21.19 11.58
CA VAL A 53 7.63 22.08 12.42
C VAL A 53 6.73 22.66 13.53
N PRO A 54 7.15 22.56 14.81
CA PRO A 54 8.34 21.86 15.30
C PRO A 54 8.23 20.33 15.09
N MET A 55 9.37 19.64 15.08
CA MET A 55 9.37 18.17 15.05
C MET A 55 8.63 17.63 16.28
N SER A 56 7.90 16.54 16.08
CA SER A 56 7.03 15.94 17.09
C SER A 56 6.91 14.43 16.86
N TRP A 57 5.89 13.83 17.45
CA TRP A 57 5.49 12.44 17.24
C TRP A 57 4.10 12.38 16.63
N TRP A 58 3.81 11.25 15.99
CA TRP A 58 2.51 10.99 15.40
C TRP A 58 2.13 9.52 15.58
N GLN A 59 0.84 9.25 15.42
CA GLN A 59 0.29 7.89 15.42
C GLN A 59 -0.80 7.72 14.37
N ILE A 60 -0.98 6.48 13.95
CA ILE A 60 -2.20 5.96 13.33
C ILE A 60 -2.76 4.89 14.28
N PRO A 61 -3.88 5.15 14.98
CA PRO A 61 -4.42 4.22 15.96
C PRO A 61 -4.67 2.82 15.39
N GLY A 62 -4.25 1.80 16.15
CA GLY A 62 -4.35 0.40 15.74
C GLY A 62 -3.25 -0.07 14.77
N VAL A 63 -2.38 0.83 14.29
CA VAL A 63 -1.27 0.50 13.40
C VAL A 63 0.08 0.82 14.04
N THR A 64 0.21 1.99 14.65
CA THR A 64 1.45 2.45 15.30
C THR A 64 1.28 2.57 16.80
N PRO A 65 2.38 2.57 17.59
CA PRO A 65 2.31 2.89 19.00
C PRO A 65 1.68 4.25 19.29
N SER A 66 1.11 4.39 20.48
CA SER A 66 0.35 5.57 20.89
C SER A 66 1.26 6.66 21.44
N ILE A 67 1.20 7.86 20.86
CA ILE A 67 1.93 9.04 21.37
C ILE A 67 1.58 9.43 22.82
N TRP A 68 0.45 8.94 23.36
CA TRP A 68 0.00 9.25 24.72
C TRP A 68 0.51 8.26 25.76
N ASN A 69 0.79 7.03 25.33
CA ASN A 69 1.21 5.93 26.21
C ASN A 69 2.68 5.55 25.99
N SER A 70 3.36 6.18 25.03
CA SER A 70 4.79 6.01 24.82
C SER A 70 5.56 6.40 26.07
N ASP A 71 6.42 5.51 26.53
CA ASP A 71 7.39 5.80 27.58
C ASP A 71 8.31 6.94 27.11
N PRO A 72 8.45 8.05 27.88
CA PRO A 72 9.33 9.16 27.55
C PRO A 72 10.79 8.76 27.27
N GLU A 73 11.23 7.62 27.82
CA GLU A 73 12.60 7.13 27.65
C GLU A 73 12.76 6.27 26.38
N SER A 74 11.71 5.57 25.93
CA SER A 74 11.76 4.70 24.74
C SER A 74 11.19 5.35 23.47
N LEU A 75 10.23 6.26 23.59
CA LEU A 75 9.57 7.02 22.52
C LEU A 75 9.33 6.16 21.25
N ASP A 76 8.64 5.04 21.45
CA ASP A 76 8.32 4.04 20.42
C ASP A 76 7.39 4.56 19.31
N ALA A 77 6.66 5.64 19.57
CA ALA A 77 5.85 6.30 18.56
C ALA A 77 6.71 6.90 17.42
N PRO A 78 6.24 6.83 16.17
CA PRO A 78 6.91 7.44 15.04
C PRO A 78 7.19 8.93 15.24
N LYS A 79 8.41 9.35 14.86
CA LYS A 79 8.82 10.75 14.87
C LYS A 79 8.44 11.42 13.55
N THR A 80 8.18 12.72 13.58
CA THR A 80 7.97 13.53 12.37
C THR A 80 9.30 13.92 11.71
N SER A 81 10.44 13.41 12.16
CA SER A 81 11.76 13.65 11.56
C SER A 81 12.10 12.66 10.45
N GLU A 82 11.25 11.65 10.23
CA GLU A 82 11.49 10.54 9.32
C GLU A 82 10.24 10.15 8.56
N ARG A 83 10.43 9.49 7.42
CA ARG A 83 9.35 8.83 6.66
C ARG A 83 9.14 7.42 7.21
N ARG A 84 7.91 6.93 7.16
CA ARG A 84 7.57 5.57 7.58
C ARG A 84 6.72 4.88 6.52
N ASP A 85 7.11 3.68 6.14
CA ASP A 85 6.29 2.80 5.32
C ASP A 85 5.46 1.89 6.23
N LEU A 86 4.16 1.83 5.99
CA LEU A 86 3.20 1.06 6.76
C LEU A 86 2.47 0.07 5.85
N SER A 87 2.24 -1.14 6.34
CA SER A 87 1.38 -2.13 5.69
C SER A 87 -0.07 -1.87 6.10
N LEU A 88 -0.87 -1.25 5.22
CA LEU A 88 -2.26 -0.86 5.50
C LEU A 88 -3.24 -1.60 4.60
N ARG A 89 -4.36 -2.07 5.16
CA ARG A 89 -5.48 -2.61 4.39
C ARG A 89 -6.37 -1.48 3.87
N PRO A 90 -7.17 -1.70 2.81
CA PRO A 90 -8.21 -0.76 2.44
C PRO A 90 -9.15 -0.47 3.62
N GLY A 91 -9.35 0.81 3.93
CA GLY A 91 -10.07 1.21 5.13
C GLY A 91 -9.89 2.67 5.51
N LYS A 92 -10.59 3.06 6.59
CA LYS A 92 -10.51 4.41 7.16
C LYS A 92 -9.48 4.44 8.27
N TYR A 93 -8.65 5.46 8.25
CA TYR A 93 -7.57 5.70 9.20
C TYR A 93 -7.60 7.15 9.68
N LYS A 94 -6.82 7.42 10.71
CA LYS A 94 -6.66 8.76 11.26
C LYS A 94 -5.20 9.02 11.55
N PHE A 95 -4.67 10.11 10.99
CA PHE A 95 -3.37 10.63 11.39
C PHE A 95 -3.56 11.51 12.60
N ILE A 96 -2.78 11.27 13.67
CA ILE A 96 -2.85 12.07 14.90
C ILE A 96 -1.44 12.52 15.27
N SER A 97 -1.27 13.81 15.51
CA SER A 97 -0.11 14.38 16.20
C SER A 97 -0.58 15.09 17.47
N PHE A 98 0.35 15.63 18.26
CA PHE A 98 0.00 16.43 19.44
C PHE A 98 -0.76 17.73 19.11
N THR A 99 -0.70 18.22 17.87
CA THR A 99 -1.23 19.57 17.53
C THR A 99 -2.36 19.58 16.52
N PHE A 100 -2.57 18.47 15.80
CA PHE A 100 -3.64 18.33 14.82
C PHE A 100 -3.85 16.86 14.50
N ASP A 101 -5.01 16.57 13.93
CA ASP A 101 -5.39 15.26 13.43
C ASP A 101 -6.36 15.39 12.24
N PHE A 102 -6.41 14.36 11.40
CA PHE A 102 -7.36 14.29 10.31
C PHE A 102 -7.60 12.85 9.84
N PRO A 103 -8.80 12.55 9.31
CA PRO A 103 -9.10 11.25 8.70
C PRO A 103 -8.51 11.14 7.29
N PHE A 104 -8.12 9.92 6.91
CA PHE A 104 -7.80 9.55 5.53
C PHE A 104 -8.27 8.12 5.25
N THR A 105 -8.34 7.74 3.98
CA THR A 105 -8.79 6.42 3.52
C THR A 105 -7.71 5.79 2.64
N VAL A 106 -7.51 4.49 2.76
CA VAL A 106 -6.76 3.67 1.80
C VAL A 106 -7.78 2.94 0.93
N GLY A 107 -7.73 3.15 -0.39
CA GLY A 107 -8.60 2.48 -1.36
C GLY A 107 -8.17 1.04 -1.65
N LEU A 108 -9.01 0.29 -2.37
CA LEU A 108 -8.75 -1.11 -2.76
C LEU A 108 -7.51 -1.32 -3.65
N ASN A 109 -7.02 -0.25 -4.27
CA ASN A 109 -5.82 -0.20 -5.10
C ASN A 109 -4.60 0.37 -4.33
N GLY A 110 -4.74 0.62 -3.03
CA GLY A 110 -3.72 1.22 -2.19
C GLY A 110 -3.57 2.74 -2.35
N THR A 111 -4.45 3.43 -3.08
CA THR A 111 -4.36 4.89 -3.17
C THR A 111 -5.02 5.58 -1.99
N ILE A 112 -4.42 6.68 -1.55
CA ILE A 112 -4.86 7.48 -0.43
C ILE A 112 -5.91 8.50 -0.87
N ASP A 113 -6.91 8.72 -0.03
CA ASP A 113 -7.91 9.79 -0.18
C ASP A 113 -8.17 10.49 1.17
N PHE A 114 -8.50 11.78 1.15
CA PHE A 114 -8.76 12.58 2.37
C PHE A 114 -9.69 13.77 2.07
N SER A 115 -10.11 14.60 3.03
CA SER A 115 -11.00 15.73 2.72
C SER A 115 -10.30 16.78 1.83
N PRO A 116 -10.91 17.31 0.74
CA PRO A 116 -10.35 18.43 -0.03
C PRO A 116 -10.10 19.68 0.83
N ALA A 117 -10.80 19.80 1.96
CA ALA A 117 -10.55 20.84 2.95
C ALA A 117 -9.16 20.74 3.61
N LEU A 118 -8.36 19.71 3.30
CA LEU A 118 -6.99 19.51 3.77
C LEU A 118 -5.92 19.84 2.71
N ASP A 119 -6.28 20.14 1.46
CA ASP A 119 -5.34 20.27 0.33
C ASP A 119 -4.25 21.35 0.53
N GLN A 120 -4.49 22.37 1.36
CA GLN A 120 -3.49 23.36 1.75
C GLN A 120 -2.39 22.84 2.69
N CYS A 121 -2.52 21.65 3.28
CA CYS A 121 -1.47 21.06 4.13
C CYS A 121 -1.31 19.54 4.08
N VAL A 122 -2.15 18.83 3.35
CA VAL A 122 -2.02 17.39 3.13
C VAL A 122 -1.96 17.16 1.62
N GLN A 123 -1.03 16.33 1.18
CA GLN A 123 -0.82 16.00 -0.23
C GLN A 123 -0.72 14.50 -0.44
N GLY A 124 -0.75 14.10 -1.71
CA GLY A 124 -0.57 12.70 -2.13
C GLY A 124 -1.86 11.90 -2.30
N ARG A 125 -3.00 12.61 -2.42
CA ARG A 125 -4.27 12.02 -2.88
C ARG A 125 -4.06 11.27 -4.20
N GLY A 126 -4.65 10.08 -4.31
CA GLY A 126 -4.50 9.22 -5.48
C GLY A 126 -3.14 8.50 -5.56
N THR A 127 -2.29 8.62 -4.54
CA THR A 127 -0.97 7.98 -4.48
C THR A 127 -0.85 7.06 -3.25
N GLN A 128 0.28 6.37 -3.11
CA GLN A 128 0.63 5.55 -1.93
C GLN A 128 1.46 6.35 -0.90
N THR A 129 1.56 7.67 -1.04
CA THR A 129 2.33 8.52 -0.13
C THR A 129 1.44 9.60 0.46
N LEU A 130 1.23 9.60 1.78
CA LEU A 130 0.57 10.68 2.51
C LEU A 130 1.63 11.68 2.96
N VAL A 131 1.61 12.88 2.40
CA VAL A 131 2.53 13.96 2.82
C VAL A 131 1.80 14.91 3.74
N VAL A 132 2.36 15.11 4.94
CA VAL A 132 1.77 15.96 5.98
C VAL A 132 2.62 17.21 6.19
N LEU A 133 2.06 18.35 5.84
CA LEU A 133 2.68 19.69 5.90
C LEU A 133 2.00 20.60 6.93
N CYS A 134 0.99 20.09 7.64
CA CYS A 134 0.13 20.87 8.54
C CYS A 134 0.94 21.50 9.68
N LYS A 135 0.91 22.82 9.77
CA LYS A 135 1.52 23.52 10.91
C LYS A 135 0.49 23.62 12.03
N ARG A 136 0.97 23.81 13.27
CA ARG A 136 0.17 24.03 14.49
C ARG A 136 -1.01 24.99 14.28
N THR A 137 -0.83 25.95 13.37
CA THR A 137 -1.87 26.83 12.85
C THR A 137 -2.48 26.24 11.57
N TYR A 138 -3.27 25.17 11.71
CA TYR A 138 -4.29 24.94 10.71
C TYR A 138 -5.56 25.68 11.14
N PRO A 139 -6.07 26.59 10.31
CA PRO A 139 -6.92 27.66 10.79
C PRO A 139 -8.36 27.18 10.95
N HIS A 140 -9.07 27.82 11.87
CA HIS A 140 -10.52 28.02 11.82
C HIS A 140 -10.98 28.82 10.57
N GLY A 141 -10.27 28.69 9.43
CA GLY A 141 -10.44 29.49 8.21
C GLY A 141 -10.77 28.67 6.96
N GLY A 142 -10.81 27.34 7.06
CA GLY A 142 -11.41 26.47 6.04
C GLY A 142 -12.87 26.15 6.38
N GLN A 143 -13.67 25.73 5.39
CA GLN A 143 -15.00 25.16 5.67
C GLN A 143 -14.84 23.99 6.65
N PRO A 144 -15.63 23.93 7.75
CA PRO A 144 -15.54 22.85 8.72
C PRO A 144 -15.69 21.49 8.05
N ASP A 145 -14.83 20.53 8.39
CA ASP A 145 -14.98 19.17 7.90
C ASP A 145 -16.32 18.58 8.42
N PRO A 146 -17.18 18.00 7.55
CA PRO A 146 -18.44 17.38 7.95
C PRO A 146 -18.30 16.29 9.02
N TYR A 147 -17.13 15.66 9.14
CA TYR A 147 -16.81 14.69 10.19
C TYR A 147 -17.04 15.27 11.60
N TYR A 148 -16.69 16.54 11.83
CA TYR A 148 -16.85 17.20 13.12
C TYR A 148 -18.26 17.74 13.39
N ASN A 149 -19.14 17.70 12.38
CA ASN A 149 -20.51 18.19 12.51
C ASN A 149 -21.52 17.09 12.85
N GLN A 150 -21.06 15.88 13.20
CA GLN A 150 -21.93 14.80 13.64
C GLN A 150 -22.43 15.09 15.06
N LYS A 151 -23.68 15.55 15.19
CA LYS A 151 -24.35 15.63 16.49
C LYS A 151 -24.52 14.21 17.06
N PRO A 152 -24.25 13.98 18.36
CA PRO A 152 -24.58 12.72 18.98
C PRO A 152 -26.09 12.48 18.85
N ASN A 153 -26.47 11.29 18.37
CA ASN A 153 -27.84 10.82 18.45
C ASN A 153 -28.17 10.62 19.93
N ASN A 154 -28.86 11.59 20.53
CA ASN A 154 -29.48 11.42 21.84
C ASN A 154 -30.69 10.51 21.63
N GLY A 155 -30.52 9.22 21.91
CA GLY A 155 -31.61 8.27 22.05
C GLY A 155 -32.51 8.62 23.22
#